data_AF-A0A0N0D4E3-F1
#
_entry.id   AF-A0A0N0D4E3-F1
#
_cell.length_a   1.000
_cell.length_b   1.000
_cell.length_c   1.000
_cell.angle_alpha   90.00
_cell.angle_beta   90.00
_cell.angle_gamma   90.00
#
_symmetry.space_group_name_H-M   'P 1'
#
loop_
_entity.id
_entity.type
_entity.pdbx_description
1 polymer ?
#
loop_
_entity_poly.entity_id
_entity_poly.type
_entity_poly.pdbx_seq_one_letter_code
_entity_poly.pdbx_strand_id
1 'polypeptide(L)'
;MNQEQTLSLEVSYSENQIKIGIQQPDDMVWHYDTLSVVISELDDCVRALTENINQMVRTEGETARAQEKIKILGQRLCDALLSPDIKNFLKKSTAEYLLLKLDDALVSLPWELICIDNTFLCELFCMGRTIKTHQSVAQITSRKITLPLNMWILSENDSHLSGVDKETQALISELDQINKAEKLVNAALDQGVSVDEIKSHIRDFDVVHYAGHADYNPSFCEKSGWRIGDAHFTAKDIDRMTNSGAMPALIFSNACQSARTQQWSFQNTETDDSFDLANAFMRSGVRHYLGTFWEIPDHAGKVFALPFYQALFSGKSIGQAMKQARKQCMETDGTSIGAAYVLYGDPTQTYFSENTERNPIQTRGSGFHPLRSISQKIKAMPSNALWLCLCIVLLFSGLWIGQNVIDLMFLNQQMDIQTTLKKRAQEKQAYIDRLFNEIEQLTGQKARPIISDSQNEWTSGRLSLSIDYETLPIQADQAKMSLIAAVIAKELIDQKKAVVLERVNLDKILQELKHANSGLLAKNERIVPALMSARLILFIELHREKNKTIALMHLADIKQGHVVDYFFYTLKDTTILKQKEWLARPLIKSLGRHYPMNQIPTSK
;
A
#
# COMPACT_ATOMS: atom_id res chain seq x y z
N MET A 1 14.85 -20.04 -19.11
CA MET A 1 15.86 -21.12 -19.05
C MET A 1 15.57 -22.17 -17.96
N ASN A 2 14.32 -22.31 -17.46
CA ASN A 2 13.93 -23.28 -16.43
C ASN A 2 12.90 -24.33 -16.90
N GLN A 3 12.69 -24.46 -18.23
CA GLN A 3 11.65 -25.35 -18.74
C GLN A 3 11.92 -26.81 -18.32
N GLU A 4 13.15 -27.30 -18.39
CA GLU A 4 13.56 -28.68 -18.04
C GLU A 4 13.16 -29.15 -16.62
N GLN A 5 12.81 -28.24 -15.70
CA GLN A 5 12.39 -28.57 -14.33
C GLN A 5 10.89 -28.38 -14.07
N THR A 6 10.07 -28.21 -15.12
CA THR A 6 8.65 -27.91 -15.00
C THR A 6 7.78 -29.03 -15.54
N LEU A 7 6.93 -29.59 -14.69
CA LEU A 7 5.85 -30.49 -15.09
C LEU A 7 4.60 -29.69 -15.47
N SER A 8 3.91 -30.12 -16.52
CA SER A 8 2.56 -29.63 -16.84
C SER A 8 1.54 -30.71 -16.52
N LEU A 9 0.57 -30.40 -15.66
CA LEU A 9 -0.60 -31.26 -15.44
C LEU A 9 -1.80 -30.59 -16.08
N GLU A 10 -2.31 -31.22 -17.13
CA GLU A 10 -3.49 -30.75 -17.84
C GLU A 10 -4.71 -31.52 -17.39
N VAL A 11 -5.75 -30.79 -17.02
CA VAL A 11 -6.99 -31.35 -16.51
C VAL A 11 -8.16 -30.68 -17.21
N SER A 12 -9.00 -31.49 -17.82
CA SER A 12 -10.23 -31.06 -18.48
C SER A 12 -11.42 -31.84 -17.96
N TYR A 13 -12.60 -31.22 -17.96
CA TYR A 13 -13.82 -31.82 -17.44
C TYR A 13 -14.92 -31.78 -18.50
N SER A 14 -15.47 -32.96 -18.82
CA SER A 14 -16.56 -33.11 -19.78
C SER A 14 -17.39 -34.34 -19.45
N GLU A 15 -18.73 -34.26 -19.56
CA GLU A 15 -19.64 -35.40 -19.44
C GLU A 15 -19.44 -36.24 -18.14
N ASN A 16 -19.29 -35.59 -16.98
CA ASN A 16 -18.97 -36.27 -15.70
C ASN A 16 -17.66 -37.06 -15.67
N GLN A 17 -16.73 -36.75 -16.58
CA GLN A 17 -15.41 -37.35 -16.62
C GLN A 17 -14.33 -36.28 -16.53
N ILE A 18 -13.28 -36.60 -15.78
CA ILE A 18 -12.05 -35.83 -15.75
C ILE A 18 -11.06 -36.51 -16.68
N LYS A 19 -10.61 -35.78 -17.70
CA LYS A 19 -9.50 -36.17 -18.54
C LYS A 19 -8.25 -35.47 -18.03
N ILE A 20 -7.27 -36.24 -17.59
CA ILE A 20 -6.07 -35.75 -16.94
C ILE A 20 -4.81 -36.30 -17.60
N GLY A 21 -3.81 -35.45 -17.84
CA GLY A 21 -2.54 -35.84 -18.44
C GLY A 21 -1.38 -35.07 -17.82
N ILE A 22 -0.25 -35.74 -17.61
CA ILE A 22 0.98 -35.13 -17.08
C ILE A 22 2.09 -35.19 -18.11
N GLN A 23 2.87 -34.12 -18.22
CA GLN A 23 3.90 -34.00 -19.24
C GLN A 23 5.16 -33.31 -18.71
N GLN A 24 6.32 -33.78 -19.15
CA GLN A 24 7.60 -33.08 -19.11
C GLN A 24 7.81 -32.23 -20.39
N PRO A 25 8.66 -31.20 -20.35
CA PRO A 25 8.86 -30.29 -21.49
C PRO A 25 9.33 -31.01 -22.77
N ASP A 26 10.09 -32.08 -22.62
CA ASP A 26 10.70 -32.83 -23.73
C ASP A 26 9.86 -34.01 -24.22
N ASP A 27 8.70 -34.28 -23.60
CA ASP A 27 7.85 -35.39 -24.02
C ASP A 27 7.21 -35.08 -25.38
N MET A 28 7.42 -35.98 -26.35
CA MET A 28 6.80 -35.86 -27.68
C MET A 28 5.37 -36.42 -27.73
N VAL A 29 4.92 -37.13 -26.69
CA VAL A 29 3.64 -37.84 -26.64
C VAL A 29 2.87 -37.44 -25.39
N TRP A 30 1.58 -37.19 -25.55
CA TRP A 30 0.65 -36.93 -24.45
C TRP A 30 -0.14 -38.18 -24.11
N HIS A 31 0.00 -38.65 -22.87
CA HIS A 31 -0.85 -39.68 -22.32
C HIS A 31 -1.94 -39.03 -21.46
N TYR A 32 -3.18 -39.47 -21.66
CA TYR A 32 -4.33 -39.00 -20.87
C TYR A 32 -5.04 -40.19 -20.24
N ASP A 33 -5.28 -40.06 -18.94
CA ASP A 33 -6.18 -40.91 -18.19
C ASP A 33 -7.58 -40.27 -18.18
N THR A 34 -8.59 -41.13 -18.10
CA THR A 34 -9.99 -40.69 -17.94
C THR A 34 -10.56 -41.30 -16.67
N LEU A 35 -11.04 -40.45 -15.78
CA LEU A 35 -11.59 -40.82 -14.48
C LEU A 35 -13.06 -40.39 -14.44
N SER A 36 -13.95 -41.31 -14.05
CA SER A 36 -15.35 -40.96 -13.78
C SER A 36 -15.44 -40.31 -12.41
N VAL A 37 -16.04 -39.12 -12.34
CA VAL A 37 -16.10 -38.36 -11.08
C VAL A 37 -17.51 -37.84 -10.83
N VAL A 38 -17.96 -37.99 -9.60
CA VAL A 38 -19.24 -37.45 -9.13
C VAL A 38 -18.97 -36.08 -8.54
N ILE A 39 -19.38 -35.02 -9.24
CA ILE A 39 -19.02 -33.65 -8.85
C ILE A 39 -19.53 -33.30 -7.44
N SER A 40 -20.72 -33.77 -7.05
CA SER A 40 -21.26 -33.50 -5.71
C SER A 40 -20.36 -34.02 -4.59
N GLU A 41 -19.65 -35.14 -4.81
CA GLU A 41 -18.70 -35.67 -3.83
C GLU A 41 -17.44 -34.80 -3.72
N LEU A 42 -17.02 -34.18 -4.83
CA LEU A 42 -15.94 -33.20 -4.81
C LEU A 42 -16.36 -31.94 -4.06
N ASP A 43 -17.57 -31.43 -4.32
CA ASP A 43 -18.16 -30.29 -3.60
C ASP A 43 -18.17 -30.54 -2.08
N ASP A 44 -18.68 -31.71 -1.67
CA ASP A 44 -18.71 -32.10 -0.27
C ASP A 44 -17.31 -32.15 0.35
N CYS A 45 -16.32 -32.65 -0.40
CA CYS A 45 -14.95 -32.73 0.07
C CYS A 45 -14.31 -31.34 0.20
N VAL A 46 -14.52 -30.44 -0.77
CA VAL A 46 -14.01 -29.06 -0.73
C VAL A 46 -14.65 -28.28 0.41
N ARG A 47 -15.98 -28.40 0.57
CA ARG A 47 -16.71 -27.80 1.69
C ARG A 47 -16.16 -28.26 3.04
N ALA A 48 -16.03 -29.57 3.22
CA ALA A 48 -15.46 -30.13 4.45
C ALA A 48 -14.02 -29.65 4.68
N LEU A 49 -13.20 -29.55 3.62
CA LEU A 49 -11.83 -29.10 3.72
C LEU A 49 -11.77 -27.65 4.21
N THR A 50 -12.57 -26.76 3.65
CA THR A 50 -12.57 -25.37 4.08
C THR A 50 -13.20 -25.17 5.45
N GLU A 51 -14.26 -25.89 5.80
CA GLU A 51 -14.79 -25.84 7.17
C GLU A 51 -13.72 -26.21 8.19
N ASN A 52 -12.93 -27.26 7.93
CA ASN A 52 -11.85 -27.67 8.84
C ASN A 52 -10.71 -26.63 8.88
N ILE A 53 -10.38 -25.98 7.76
CA ILE A 53 -9.37 -24.92 7.75
C ILE A 53 -9.85 -23.68 8.50
N ASN A 54 -11.09 -23.25 8.26
CA ASN A 54 -11.70 -22.12 8.95
C ASN A 54 -11.87 -22.39 10.45
N GLN A 55 -12.19 -23.62 10.84
CA GLN A 55 -12.22 -24.01 12.25
C GLN A 55 -10.82 -23.93 12.88
N MET A 56 -9.80 -24.47 12.23
CA MET A 56 -8.40 -24.40 12.69
C MET A 56 -7.93 -22.95 12.89
N VAL A 57 -8.37 -22.03 12.04
CA VAL A 57 -8.11 -20.59 12.18
C VAL A 57 -8.75 -20.00 13.43
N ARG A 58 -9.91 -20.51 13.85
CA ARG A 58 -10.69 -19.98 15.00
C ARG A 58 -10.30 -20.59 16.34
N THR A 59 -9.83 -21.83 16.36
CA THR A 59 -9.43 -22.54 17.58
C THR A 59 -7.91 -22.66 17.67
N GLU A 60 -7.26 -21.71 18.36
CA GLU A 60 -5.80 -21.64 18.61
C GLU A 60 -5.21 -22.83 19.42
N GLY A 61 -5.84 -24.01 19.44
CA GLY A 61 -5.44 -25.14 20.29
C GLY A 61 -5.72 -26.57 19.77
N GLU A 62 -6.44 -26.77 18.65
CA GLU A 62 -6.71 -28.11 18.09
C GLU A 62 -6.01 -28.37 16.73
N THR A 63 -4.87 -27.72 16.51
CA THR A 63 -4.19 -27.66 15.21
C THR A 63 -3.82 -29.04 14.65
N ALA A 64 -3.33 -29.95 15.49
CA ALA A 64 -2.90 -31.29 15.06
C ALA A 64 -4.07 -32.15 14.53
N ARG A 65 -5.23 -32.11 15.19
CA ARG A 65 -6.41 -32.88 14.77
C ARG A 65 -7.02 -32.32 13.49
N ALA A 66 -7.07 -30.99 13.37
CA ALA A 66 -7.54 -30.34 12.16
C ALA A 66 -6.61 -30.64 10.97
N GLN A 67 -5.29 -30.57 11.18
CA GLN A 67 -4.30 -30.89 10.16
C GLN A 67 -4.44 -32.34 9.67
N GLU A 68 -4.61 -33.31 10.56
CA GLU A 68 -4.85 -34.71 10.19
C GLU A 68 -6.11 -34.86 9.33
N LYS A 69 -7.21 -34.19 9.69
CA LYS A 69 -8.44 -34.19 8.88
C LYS A 69 -8.23 -33.58 7.49
N ILE A 70 -7.50 -32.46 7.40
CA ILE A 70 -7.18 -31.82 6.11
C ILE A 70 -6.36 -32.78 5.24
N LYS A 71 -5.41 -33.52 5.81
CA LYS A 71 -4.64 -34.53 5.07
C LYS A 71 -5.50 -35.68 4.58
N ILE A 72 -6.43 -36.18 5.40
CA ILE A 72 -7.39 -37.22 5.00
C ILE A 72 -8.27 -36.72 3.83
N LEU A 73 -8.77 -35.49 3.90
CA LEU A 73 -9.57 -34.89 2.82
C LEU A 73 -8.73 -34.65 1.56
N GLY A 74 -7.49 -34.20 1.70
CA GLY A 74 -6.53 -34.06 0.59
C GLY A 74 -6.21 -35.40 -0.07
N GLN A 75 -6.17 -36.49 0.70
CA GLN A 75 -6.00 -37.85 0.16
C GLN A 75 -7.27 -38.31 -0.59
N ARG A 76 -8.47 -37.99 -0.09
CA ARG A 76 -9.72 -38.25 -0.83
C ARG A 76 -9.78 -37.51 -2.17
N LEU A 77 -9.35 -36.25 -2.19
CA LEU A 77 -9.21 -35.50 -3.45
C LEU A 77 -8.18 -36.15 -4.38
N CYS A 78 -7.05 -36.60 -3.83
CA CYS A 78 -6.03 -37.35 -4.59
C CYS A 78 -6.63 -38.61 -5.23
N ASP A 79 -7.44 -39.36 -4.50
CA ASP A 79 -8.05 -40.60 -4.97
C ASP A 79 -9.15 -40.39 -6.00
N ALA A 80 -9.86 -39.26 -5.93
CA ALA A 80 -10.87 -38.89 -6.92
C ALA A 80 -10.28 -38.28 -8.20
N LEU A 81 -9.20 -37.49 -8.09
CA LEU A 81 -8.72 -36.64 -9.19
C LEU A 81 -7.51 -37.19 -9.94
N LEU A 82 -6.70 -38.06 -9.31
CA LEU A 82 -5.45 -38.55 -9.89
C LEU A 82 -5.49 -40.07 -10.12
N SER A 83 -5.01 -40.51 -11.28
CA SER A 83 -4.81 -41.94 -11.56
C SER A 83 -3.62 -42.51 -10.76
N PRO A 84 -3.55 -43.83 -10.55
CA PRO A 84 -2.40 -44.46 -9.91
C PRO A 84 -1.06 -44.15 -10.61
N ASP A 85 -1.08 -44.04 -11.93
CA ASP A 85 0.13 -43.76 -12.73
C ASP A 85 0.61 -42.33 -12.54
N ILE A 86 -0.32 -41.35 -12.54
CA ILE A 86 0.01 -39.94 -12.26
C ILE A 86 0.51 -39.77 -10.83
N LYS A 87 -0.11 -40.43 -9.83
CA LYS A 87 0.38 -40.40 -8.44
C LYS A 87 1.82 -40.90 -8.35
N ASN A 88 2.11 -42.04 -8.98
CA ASN A 88 3.45 -42.62 -9.00
C ASN A 88 4.46 -41.72 -9.72
N PHE A 89 4.04 -41.06 -10.80
CA PHE A 89 4.88 -40.12 -11.55
C PHE A 89 5.23 -38.89 -10.71
N LEU A 90 4.22 -38.22 -10.13
CA LEU A 90 4.42 -37.06 -9.27
C LEU A 90 5.33 -37.38 -8.08
N LYS A 91 5.14 -38.55 -7.45
CA LYS A 91 5.97 -39.00 -6.32
C LYS A 91 7.45 -39.19 -6.68
N LYS A 92 7.74 -39.70 -7.88
CA LYS A 92 9.11 -40.01 -8.32
C LYS A 92 9.81 -38.85 -9.02
N SER A 93 9.07 -37.80 -9.35
CA SER A 93 9.59 -36.65 -10.08
C SER A 93 10.62 -35.87 -9.27
N THR A 94 11.67 -35.41 -9.95
CA THR A 94 12.67 -34.47 -9.43
C THR A 94 12.41 -33.03 -9.88
N ALA A 95 11.33 -32.79 -10.62
CA ALA A 95 10.96 -31.47 -11.10
C ALA A 95 10.68 -30.52 -9.93
N GLU A 96 11.11 -29.27 -10.07
CA GLU A 96 10.88 -28.25 -9.04
C GLU A 96 9.51 -27.58 -9.21
N TYR A 97 9.02 -27.46 -10.44
CA TYR A 97 7.81 -26.70 -10.77
C TYR A 97 6.69 -27.59 -11.28
N LEU A 98 5.45 -27.22 -10.95
CA LEU A 98 4.24 -27.88 -11.44
C LEU A 98 3.25 -26.81 -11.93
N LEU A 99 3.02 -26.78 -13.24
CA LEU A 99 2.06 -25.91 -13.89
C LEU A 99 0.75 -26.67 -14.12
N LEU A 100 -0.32 -26.20 -13.49
CA LEU A 100 -1.67 -26.73 -13.68
C LEU A 100 -2.33 -26.02 -14.86
N LYS A 101 -2.80 -26.77 -15.86
CA LYS A 101 -3.61 -26.28 -16.98
C LYS A 101 -5.03 -26.79 -16.80
N LEU A 102 -5.92 -25.94 -16.32
CA LEU A 102 -7.24 -26.33 -15.83
C LEU A 102 -8.33 -25.71 -16.69
N ASP A 103 -9.39 -26.46 -16.96
CA ASP A 103 -10.67 -25.89 -17.39
C ASP A 103 -11.29 -25.07 -16.26
N ASP A 104 -12.07 -24.05 -16.61
CA ASP A 104 -12.81 -23.14 -15.71
C ASP A 104 -13.54 -23.86 -14.57
N ALA A 105 -14.24 -24.95 -14.87
CA ALA A 105 -15.00 -25.75 -13.92
C ALA A 105 -14.13 -26.35 -12.81
N LEU A 106 -12.85 -26.63 -13.09
CA LEU A 106 -11.95 -27.33 -12.16
C LEU A 106 -11.07 -26.38 -11.34
N VAL A 107 -11.10 -25.08 -11.64
CA VAL A 107 -10.27 -24.08 -10.94
C VAL A 107 -10.70 -23.94 -9.47
N SER A 108 -11.96 -24.26 -9.14
CA SER A 108 -12.50 -24.18 -7.78
C SER A 108 -12.01 -25.29 -6.85
N LEU A 109 -11.24 -26.26 -7.36
CA LEU A 109 -10.63 -27.29 -6.55
C LEU A 109 -9.30 -26.80 -5.91
N PRO A 110 -9.02 -27.15 -4.66
CA PRO A 110 -7.77 -26.80 -3.98
C PRO A 110 -6.67 -27.80 -4.36
N TRP A 111 -6.23 -27.79 -5.63
CA TRP A 111 -5.21 -28.70 -6.17
C TRP A 111 -3.92 -28.72 -5.35
N GLU A 112 -3.53 -27.60 -4.78
CA GLU A 112 -2.37 -27.43 -3.91
C GLU A 112 -2.42 -28.30 -2.65
N LEU A 113 -3.63 -28.61 -2.18
CA LEU A 113 -3.92 -29.43 -0.99
C LEU A 113 -4.18 -30.90 -1.30
N ILE A 114 -4.02 -31.33 -2.55
CA ILE A 114 -3.99 -32.76 -2.86
C ILE A 114 -2.81 -33.39 -2.11
N CYS A 115 -3.09 -34.48 -1.40
CA CYS A 115 -2.12 -35.16 -0.54
C CYS A 115 -1.67 -36.46 -1.20
N ILE A 116 -0.36 -36.65 -1.34
CA ILE A 116 0.27 -37.89 -1.79
C ILE A 116 1.23 -38.33 -0.67
N ASP A 117 1.02 -39.54 -0.13
CA ASP A 117 1.84 -40.09 0.97
C ASP A 117 2.05 -39.09 2.12
N ASN A 118 0.96 -38.50 2.62
CA ASN A 118 0.95 -37.57 3.75
C ASN A 118 1.65 -36.22 3.49
N THR A 119 1.95 -35.89 2.23
CA THR A 119 2.58 -34.64 1.80
C THR A 119 1.71 -33.91 0.77
N PHE A 120 1.48 -32.61 0.95
CA PHE A 120 0.69 -31.84 -0.02
C PHE A 120 1.48 -31.52 -1.29
N LEU A 121 0.80 -31.40 -2.44
CA LEU A 121 1.45 -31.01 -3.70
C LEU A 121 2.18 -29.67 -3.60
N CYS A 122 1.66 -28.71 -2.84
CA CYS A 122 2.31 -27.42 -2.64
C CYS A 122 3.61 -27.47 -1.84
N GLU A 123 3.84 -28.55 -1.09
CA GLU A 123 5.11 -28.80 -0.39
C GLU A 123 6.14 -29.45 -1.32
N LEU A 124 5.66 -30.26 -2.27
CA LEU A 124 6.51 -30.92 -3.27
C LEU A 124 6.97 -29.94 -4.35
N PHE A 125 6.07 -29.14 -4.91
CA PHE A 125 6.34 -28.34 -6.11
C PHE A 125 6.11 -26.83 -5.91
N CYS A 126 6.82 -26.03 -6.70
CA CYS A 126 6.52 -24.63 -6.97
C CYS A 126 5.35 -24.58 -7.97
N MET A 127 4.14 -24.33 -7.48
CA MET A 127 2.90 -24.47 -8.26
C MET A 127 2.40 -23.15 -8.84
N GLY A 128 1.83 -23.21 -10.05
CA GLY A 128 1.05 -22.13 -10.66
C GLY A 128 -0.09 -22.68 -11.52
N ARG A 129 -1.10 -21.86 -11.79
CA ARG A 129 -2.31 -22.24 -12.54
C ARG A 129 -2.47 -21.42 -13.81
N THR A 130 -2.90 -22.09 -14.87
CA THR A 130 -3.34 -21.49 -16.13
C THR A 130 -4.73 -22.00 -16.44
N ILE A 131 -5.61 -21.08 -16.87
CA ILE A 131 -7.02 -21.38 -17.10
C ILE A 131 -7.25 -21.51 -18.60
N LYS A 132 -7.92 -22.58 -19.01
CA LYS A 132 -8.53 -22.72 -20.32
C LYS A 132 -9.96 -22.19 -20.20
N THR A 133 -10.25 -21.12 -20.93
CA THR A 133 -11.57 -20.47 -20.92
C THR A 133 -12.07 -20.33 -22.35
N HIS A 134 -13.39 -20.40 -22.51
CA HIS A 134 -14.07 -20.16 -23.78
C HIS A 134 -14.20 -18.65 -24.10
N GLN A 135 -13.83 -17.77 -23.18
CA GLN A 135 -13.92 -16.32 -23.34
C GLN A 135 -12.85 -15.77 -24.27
N SER A 136 -13.21 -14.72 -25.03
CA SER A 136 -12.25 -14.06 -25.91
C SER A 136 -11.15 -13.39 -25.09
N VAL A 137 -9.91 -13.83 -25.28
CA VAL A 137 -8.73 -13.15 -24.74
C VAL A 137 -8.35 -12.02 -25.68
N ALA A 138 -8.30 -10.81 -25.14
CA ALA A 138 -7.93 -9.61 -25.88
C ALA A 138 -6.46 -9.66 -26.38
N GLN A 139 -6.05 -8.74 -27.27
CA GLN A 139 -4.63 -8.60 -27.60
C GLN A 139 -3.87 -8.08 -26.37
N ILE A 140 -3.25 -9.00 -25.64
CA ILE A 140 -2.55 -8.71 -24.40
C ILE A 140 -1.28 -7.91 -24.69
N THR A 141 -1.26 -6.65 -24.28
CA THR A 141 -0.01 -5.89 -24.13
C THR A 141 0.66 -6.30 -22.83
N SER A 142 1.64 -7.19 -22.90
CA SER A 142 2.44 -7.53 -21.72
C SER A 142 3.25 -6.32 -21.26
N ARG A 143 3.11 -5.97 -19.99
CA ARG A 143 3.87 -4.88 -19.36
C ARG A 143 5.37 -5.17 -19.38
N LYS A 144 6.17 -4.30 -19.99
CA LYS A 144 7.63 -4.38 -19.86
C LYS A 144 8.04 -4.00 -18.45
N ILE A 145 8.79 -4.88 -17.78
CA ILE A 145 9.30 -4.65 -16.44
C ILE A 145 10.66 -3.97 -16.51
N THR A 146 10.80 -2.86 -15.79
CA THR A 146 12.05 -2.12 -15.65
C THR A 146 12.31 -1.80 -14.19
N LEU A 147 13.57 -1.76 -13.78
CA LEU A 147 13.93 -1.37 -12.41
C LEU A 147 14.12 0.15 -12.28
N PRO A 148 13.75 0.76 -11.14
CA PRO A 148 13.00 0.16 -10.02
C PRO A 148 11.54 -0.15 -10.40
N LEU A 149 10.99 -1.26 -9.88
CA LEU A 149 9.57 -1.61 -10.05
C LEU A 149 8.67 -0.58 -9.36
N ASN A 150 7.62 -0.13 -10.02
CA ASN A 150 6.58 0.65 -9.36
C ASN A 150 5.57 -0.28 -8.69
N MET A 151 5.48 -0.20 -7.36
CA MET A 151 4.58 -1.02 -6.56
C MET A 151 3.52 -0.15 -5.88
N TRP A 152 2.26 -0.52 -6.02
CA TRP A 152 1.16 0.11 -5.29
C TRP A 152 0.71 -0.80 -4.16
N ILE A 153 0.65 -0.26 -2.95
CA ILE A 153 0.09 -0.92 -1.77
C ILE A 153 -1.22 -0.20 -1.44
N LEU A 154 -2.32 -0.91 -1.59
CA LEU A 154 -3.67 -0.46 -1.32
C LEU A 154 -4.16 -1.12 -0.04
N SER A 155 -4.65 -0.32 0.90
CA SER A 155 -5.35 -0.86 2.07
C SER A 155 -6.71 -0.21 2.31
N GLU A 156 -7.66 -1.02 2.77
CA GLU A 156 -8.94 -0.55 3.25
C GLU A 156 -8.77 0.22 4.58
N ASN A 157 -9.48 1.33 4.73
CA ASN A 157 -9.47 2.15 5.96
C ASN A 157 -10.64 1.73 6.85
N ASP A 158 -10.56 0.52 7.41
CA ASP A 158 -11.55 0.01 8.37
C ASP A 158 -10.90 -0.11 9.76
N SER A 159 -11.45 0.63 10.73
CA SER A 159 -11.00 0.64 12.13
C SER A 159 -11.03 -0.73 12.82
N HIS A 160 -11.72 -1.71 12.24
CA HIS A 160 -11.78 -3.08 12.75
C HIS A 160 -10.62 -3.97 12.25
N LEU A 161 -9.85 -3.55 11.25
CA LEU A 161 -8.81 -4.36 10.59
C LEU A 161 -7.38 -4.01 11.03
N SER A 162 -7.09 -4.15 12.33
CA SER A 162 -5.74 -3.87 12.86
C SER A 162 -4.62 -4.74 12.22
N GLY A 163 -4.98 -5.86 11.58
CA GLY A 163 -4.05 -6.72 10.84
C GLY A 163 -3.56 -6.09 9.54
N VAL A 164 -4.44 -5.41 8.79
CA VAL A 164 -4.12 -4.75 7.51
C VAL A 164 -3.11 -3.63 7.70
N ASP A 165 -3.27 -2.82 8.75
CA ASP A 165 -2.30 -1.78 9.11
C ASP A 165 -0.93 -2.39 9.47
N LYS A 166 -0.91 -3.51 10.20
CA LYS A 166 0.34 -4.20 10.56
C LYS A 166 1.03 -4.81 9.34
N GLU A 167 0.26 -5.35 8.40
CA GLU A 167 0.75 -5.90 7.14
C GLU A 167 1.39 -4.81 6.28
N THR A 168 0.64 -3.76 5.97
CA THR A 168 1.12 -2.67 5.10
C THR A 168 2.33 -1.94 5.69
N GLN A 169 2.32 -1.66 7.00
CA GLN A 169 3.47 -1.03 7.67
C GLN A 169 4.71 -1.92 7.66
N ALA A 170 4.54 -3.23 7.86
CA ALA A 170 5.66 -4.16 7.80
C ALA A 170 6.20 -4.30 6.38
N LEU A 171 5.32 -4.33 5.38
CA LEU A 171 5.70 -4.40 3.97
C LEU A 171 6.52 -3.16 3.56
N ILE A 172 6.07 -1.95 3.93
CA ILE A 172 6.84 -0.73 3.68
C ILE A 172 8.21 -0.77 4.37
N SER A 173 8.26 -1.23 5.63
CA SER A 173 9.51 -1.33 6.37
C SER A 173 10.49 -2.31 5.71
N GLU A 174 9.99 -3.43 5.17
CA GLU A 174 10.77 -4.42 4.44
C GLU A 174 11.26 -3.87 3.10
N LEU A 175 10.40 -3.19 2.35
CA LEU A 175 10.76 -2.54 1.08
C LEU A 175 11.84 -1.46 1.27
N ASP A 176 11.75 -0.68 2.34
CA ASP A 176 12.78 0.28 2.73
C ASP A 176 14.11 -0.42 3.02
N GLN A 177 14.08 -1.59 3.66
CA GLN A 177 15.29 -2.38 3.94
C GLN A 177 15.91 -2.95 2.66
N ILE A 178 15.10 -3.51 1.76
CA ILE A 178 15.54 -4.03 0.46
C ILE A 178 16.17 -2.91 -0.37
N ASN A 179 15.57 -1.72 -0.36
CA ASN A 179 16.06 -0.55 -1.09
C ASN A 179 17.37 0.06 -0.56
N LYS A 180 17.87 -0.36 0.62
CA LYS A 180 19.14 0.16 1.17
C LYS A 180 20.35 -0.22 0.34
N ALA A 181 20.36 -1.45 -0.20
CA ALA A 181 21.49 -1.96 -0.97
C ALA A 181 21.43 -1.43 -2.42
N GLU A 182 20.28 -1.58 -3.05
CA GLU A 182 20.00 -1.10 -4.40
C GLU A 182 18.54 -0.66 -4.46
N LYS A 183 18.24 0.45 -5.16
CA LYS A 183 16.85 0.91 -5.31
C LYS A 183 16.14 0.00 -6.32
N LEU A 184 15.48 -1.04 -5.81
CA LEU A 184 14.78 -2.06 -6.59
C LEU A 184 13.29 -1.76 -6.77
N VAL A 185 12.67 -1.06 -5.81
CA VAL A 185 11.22 -0.82 -5.79
C VAL A 185 10.91 0.63 -5.43
N ASN A 186 9.98 1.23 -6.16
CA ASN A 186 9.33 2.50 -5.83
C ASN A 186 7.91 2.19 -5.34
N ALA A 187 7.71 2.20 -4.02
CA ALA A 187 6.44 1.84 -3.41
C ALA A 187 5.62 3.07 -3.02
N ALA A 188 4.32 3.04 -3.33
CA ALA A 188 3.32 3.99 -2.84
C ALA A 188 2.32 3.24 -1.95
N LEU A 189 1.93 3.83 -0.82
CA LEU A 189 0.89 3.32 0.07
C LEU A 189 -0.25 4.33 0.12
N ASP A 190 -1.44 3.89 -0.27
CA ASP A 190 -2.65 4.69 -0.17
C ASP A 190 -3.73 3.93 0.61
N GLN A 191 -4.41 4.62 1.52
CA GLN A 191 -5.49 4.07 2.34
C GLN A 191 -6.81 4.74 2.00
N GLY A 192 -7.90 3.97 1.92
CA GLY A 192 -9.24 4.52 1.65
C GLY A 192 -9.40 5.16 0.27
N VAL A 193 -8.68 4.64 -0.73
CA VAL A 193 -8.74 5.07 -2.13
C VAL A 193 -10.12 4.77 -2.72
N SER A 194 -10.67 5.65 -3.56
CA SER A 194 -11.94 5.40 -4.25
C SER A 194 -11.80 4.45 -5.45
N VAL A 195 -12.90 3.82 -5.87
CA VAL A 195 -12.92 2.95 -7.06
C VAL A 195 -12.45 3.68 -8.32
N ASP A 196 -12.80 4.96 -8.48
CA ASP A 196 -12.39 5.76 -9.65
C ASP A 196 -10.88 6.07 -9.65
N GLU A 197 -10.29 6.28 -8.48
CA GLU A 197 -8.85 6.41 -8.34
C GLU A 197 -8.12 5.11 -8.67
N ILE A 198 -8.65 3.94 -8.26
CA ILE A 198 -8.13 2.62 -8.66
C ILE A 198 -8.18 2.48 -10.19
N LYS A 199 -9.34 2.75 -10.80
CA LYS A 199 -9.51 2.68 -12.27
C LYS A 199 -8.54 3.58 -13.02
N SER A 200 -8.22 4.75 -12.46
CA SER A 200 -7.34 5.73 -13.08
C SER A 200 -5.86 5.36 -12.96
N HIS A 201 -5.43 4.83 -11.81
CA HIS A 201 -4.00 4.69 -11.50
C HIS A 201 -3.50 3.24 -11.50
N ILE A 202 -4.35 2.21 -11.50
CA ILE A 202 -3.88 0.81 -11.42
C ILE A 202 -2.90 0.46 -12.55
N ARG A 203 -3.00 1.12 -13.71
CA ARG A 203 -2.09 0.92 -14.86
C ARG A 203 -0.79 1.72 -14.77
N ASP A 204 -0.58 2.53 -13.76
CA ASP A 204 0.70 3.24 -13.56
C ASP A 204 1.74 2.36 -12.85
N PHE A 205 1.30 1.23 -12.29
CA PHE A 205 2.12 0.35 -11.46
C PHE A 205 2.42 -0.98 -12.15
N ASP A 206 3.56 -1.55 -11.77
CA ASP A 206 4.01 -2.87 -12.23
C ASP A 206 3.52 -3.98 -11.30
N VAL A 207 3.38 -3.68 -10.02
CA VAL A 207 2.90 -4.58 -8.97
C VAL A 207 1.81 -3.86 -8.17
N VAL A 208 0.71 -4.53 -7.88
CA VAL A 208 -0.32 -4.04 -6.96
C VAL A 208 -0.52 -5.05 -5.85
N HIS A 209 -0.41 -4.61 -4.60
CA HIS A 209 -0.74 -5.37 -3.42
C HIS A 209 -1.98 -4.74 -2.77
N TYR A 210 -3.07 -5.49 -2.72
CA TYR A 210 -4.30 -5.08 -2.07
C TYR A 210 -4.49 -5.87 -0.78
N ALA A 211 -4.69 -5.17 0.34
CA ALA A 211 -5.00 -5.75 1.64
C ALA A 211 -6.35 -5.20 2.15
N GLY A 212 -7.36 -6.06 2.23
CA GLY A 212 -8.73 -5.65 2.56
C GLY A 212 -9.72 -6.79 2.33
N HIS A 213 -11.00 -6.47 2.13
CA HIS A 213 -12.03 -7.47 1.82
C HIS A 213 -12.34 -7.60 0.34
N ALA A 214 -12.79 -8.78 -0.07
CA ALA A 214 -13.40 -8.98 -1.37
C ALA A 214 -14.80 -9.58 -1.18
N ASP A 215 -15.80 -8.96 -1.79
CA ASP A 215 -17.15 -9.50 -1.73
C ASP A 215 -17.42 -10.34 -2.97
N TYR A 216 -18.07 -11.49 -2.75
CA TYR A 216 -18.52 -12.38 -3.81
C TYR A 216 -20.04 -12.28 -3.94
N ASN A 217 -20.52 -12.03 -5.15
CA ASN A 217 -21.93 -11.98 -5.46
C ASN A 217 -22.33 -13.23 -6.26
N PRO A 218 -23.00 -14.23 -5.64
CA PRO A 218 -23.34 -15.49 -6.29
C PRO A 218 -24.42 -15.36 -7.36
N SER A 219 -25.19 -14.26 -7.36
CA SER A 219 -26.23 -14.02 -8.38
C SER A 219 -25.70 -13.26 -9.60
N PHE A 220 -24.58 -12.55 -9.44
CA PHE A 220 -23.95 -11.72 -10.47
C PHE A 220 -22.45 -11.74 -10.23
N CYS A 221 -21.78 -12.79 -10.70
CA CYS A 221 -20.36 -13.00 -10.47
C CYS A 221 -19.53 -11.77 -10.90
N GLU A 222 -19.98 -11.05 -11.94
CA GLU A 222 -19.26 -9.92 -12.52
C GLU A 222 -19.25 -8.69 -11.60
N LYS A 223 -20.11 -8.69 -10.57
CA LYS A 223 -20.16 -7.67 -9.51
C LYS A 223 -19.29 -8.03 -8.30
N SER A 224 -18.65 -9.20 -8.31
CA SER A 224 -17.69 -9.58 -7.29
C SER A 224 -16.41 -8.75 -7.46
N GLY A 225 -15.78 -8.37 -6.35
CA GLY A 225 -14.66 -7.43 -6.41
C GLY A 225 -14.08 -7.05 -5.06
N TRP A 226 -13.02 -6.25 -5.11
CA TRP A 226 -12.43 -5.62 -3.91
C TRP A 226 -13.42 -4.64 -3.31
N ARG A 227 -13.62 -4.70 -1.99
CA ARG A 227 -14.47 -3.79 -1.25
C ARG A 227 -13.71 -2.50 -0.95
N ILE A 228 -14.31 -1.38 -1.33
CA ILE A 228 -13.70 -0.05 -1.28
C ILE A 228 -14.71 0.91 -0.65
N GLY A 229 -14.70 0.98 0.69
CA GLY A 229 -15.75 1.67 1.44
C GLY A 229 -17.10 1.01 1.16
N ASP A 230 -18.08 1.80 0.71
CA ASP A 230 -19.42 1.31 0.34
C ASP A 230 -19.52 0.85 -1.13
N ALA A 231 -18.42 0.86 -1.88
CA ALA A 231 -18.37 0.50 -3.30
C ALA A 231 -17.49 -0.75 -3.55
N HIS A 232 -17.55 -1.28 -4.77
CA HIS A 232 -16.74 -2.43 -5.20
C HIS A 232 -15.95 -2.09 -6.45
N PHE A 233 -14.67 -2.46 -6.48
CA PHE A 233 -13.89 -2.54 -7.71
C PHE A 233 -14.04 -3.94 -8.28
N THR A 234 -14.88 -4.06 -9.31
CA THR A 234 -15.44 -5.35 -9.75
C THR A 234 -14.70 -5.98 -10.92
N ALA A 235 -14.92 -7.28 -11.14
CA ALA A 235 -14.47 -7.98 -12.35
C ALA A 235 -14.93 -7.27 -13.64
N LYS A 236 -16.18 -6.80 -13.66
CA LYS A 236 -16.74 -6.03 -14.78
C LYS A 236 -16.00 -4.72 -15.04
N ASP A 237 -15.52 -4.06 -13.99
CA ASP A 237 -14.70 -2.85 -14.14
C ASP A 237 -13.36 -3.17 -14.81
N ILE A 238 -12.71 -4.27 -14.39
CA ILE A 238 -11.45 -4.74 -14.98
C ILE A 238 -11.64 -5.13 -16.46
N ASP A 239 -12.74 -5.80 -16.78
CA ASP A 239 -13.05 -6.16 -18.16
C ASP A 239 -13.22 -4.93 -19.05
N ARG A 240 -13.97 -3.92 -18.58
CA ARG A 240 -14.12 -2.63 -19.28
C ARG A 240 -12.80 -1.88 -19.46
N MET A 241 -11.84 -2.16 -18.60
CA MET A 241 -10.51 -1.59 -18.62
C MET A 241 -9.55 -2.31 -19.56
N THR A 242 -9.90 -3.49 -20.07
CA THR A 242 -9.09 -4.25 -21.02
C THR A 242 -8.89 -3.45 -22.32
N ASN A 243 -7.77 -3.67 -23.02
CA ASN A 243 -7.37 -2.95 -24.25
C ASN A 243 -7.10 -1.45 -24.14
N SER A 244 -7.21 -0.84 -22.94
CA SER A 244 -6.96 0.59 -22.76
C SER A 244 -5.53 0.91 -22.28
N GLY A 245 -4.69 -0.11 -22.11
CA GLY A 245 -3.30 0.01 -21.64
C GLY A 245 -2.84 -1.26 -20.92
N ALA A 246 -1.53 -1.36 -20.67
CA ALA A 246 -0.98 -2.53 -19.97
C ALA A 246 -1.37 -2.51 -18.48
N MET A 247 -1.99 -3.59 -18.01
CA MET A 247 -2.27 -3.80 -16.59
C MET A 247 -0.98 -4.12 -15.80
N PRO A 248 -1.01 -4.08 -14.45
CA PRO A 248 0.09 -4.56 -13.64
C PRO A 248 0.55 -5.97 -14.04
N ALA A 249 1.83 -6.23 -13.89
CA ALA A 249 2.37 -7.57 -14.14
C ALA A 249 1.98 -8.55 -13.03
N LEU A 250 1.93 -8.08 -11.79
CA LEU A 250 1.59 -8.86 -10.60
C LEU A 250 0.47 -8.17 -9.83
N ILE A 251 -0.62 -8.90 -9.57
CA ILE A 251 -1.64 -8.54 -8.60
C ILE A 251 -1.53 -9.49 -7.42
N PHE A 252 -1.25 -8.97 -6.24
CA PHE A 252 -1.33 -9.67 -4.96
C PHE A 252 -2.60 -9.20 -4.26
N SER A 253 -3.66 -10.01 -4.32
CA SER A 253 -4.94 -9.74 -3.69
C SER A 253 -5.02 -10.47 -2.36
N ASN A 254 -4.58 -9.82 -1.29
CA ASN A 254 -4.78 -10.31 0.06
C ASN A 254 -6.16 -9.95 0.59
N ALA A 255 -7.17 -10.56 -0.02
CA ALA A 255 -8.56 -10.25 0.25
C ALA A 255 -9.42 -11.51 0.19
N CYS A 256 -10.05 -11.82 1.32
CA CYS A 256 -10.93 -12.97 1.48
C CYS A 256 -12.26 -12.75 0.73
N GLN A 257 -12.73 -13.76 0.00
CA GLN A 257 -14.11 -13.88 -0.48
C GLN A 257 -14.97 -14.71 0.49
N SER A 258 -15.36 -14.11 1.62
CA SER A 258 -16.08 -14.80 2.71
C SER A 258 -17.38 -15.47 2.26
N ALA A 259 -18.10 -14.89 1.30
CA ALA A 259 -19.37 -15.39 0.79
C ALA A 259 -19.27 -16.66 -0.09
N ARG A 260 -18.11 -16.94 -0.70
CA ARG A 260 -17.96 -18.07 -1.62
C ARG A 260 -17.90 -19.43 -0.91
N THR A 261 -17.48 -19.43 0.36
CA THR A 261 -17.45 -20.63 1.24
C THR A 261 -18.83 -21.27 1.40
N GLN A 262 -19.91 -20.50 1.26
CA GLN A 262 -21.28 -21.01 1.47
C GLN A 262 -21.92 -21.62 0.20
N GLN A 263 -21.30 -21.44 -0.98
CA GLN A 263 -21.97 -21.72 -2.26
C GLN A 263 -21.01 -22.30 -3.31
N TRP A 264 -20.15 -23.24 -2.92
CA TRP A 264 -19.56 -24.18 -3.87
C TRP A 264 -20.65 -25.13 -4.37
N SER A 265 -21.25 -24.78 -5.50
CA SER A 265 -22.07 -25.70 -6.27
C SER A 265 -21.58 -25.67 -7.71
N PHE A 266 -21.03 -26.77 -8.21
CA PHE A 266 -20.71 -26.93 -9.64
C PHE A 266 -21.96 -27.02 -10.55
N GLN A 267 -23.13 -26.54 -10.10
CA GLN A 267 -24.43 -26.87 -10.69
C GLN A 267 -24.89 -25.99 -11.87
N ASN A 268 -24.16 -24.95 -12.26
CA ASN A 268 -24.53 -24.16 -13.44
C ASN A 268 -23.42 -24.18 -14.49
N THR A 269 -23.54 -25.12 -15.44
CA THR A 269 -22.67 -25.23 -16.62
C THR A 269 -23.10 -24.34 -17.78
N GLU A 270 -24.01 -23.37 -17.56
CA GLU A 270 -24.48 -22.46 -18.62
C GLU A 270 -23.92 -21.03 -18.49
N THR A 271 -23.29 -20.69 -17.36
CA THR A 271 -22.64 -19.41 -17.14
C THR A 271 -21.22 -19.64 -16.64
N ASP A 272 -20.27 -18.96 -17.29
CA ASP A 272 -18.81 -19.03 -17.14
C ASP A 272 -18.36 -18.40 -15.80
N ASP A 273 -18.88 -18.94 -14.69
CA ASP A 273 -18.98 -18.31 -13.35
C ASP A 273 -17.83 -18.68 -12.40
N SER A 274 -16.75 -19.25 -12.91
CA SER A 274 -15.62 -19.68 -12.09
C SER A 274 -14.45 -18.71 -12.23
N PHE A 275 -14.28 -17.84 -11.22
CA PHE A 275 -13.17 -16.89 -11.00
C PHE A 275 -13.27 -15.50 -11.63
N ASP A 276 -14.39 -14.80 -11.48
CA ASP A 276 -14.58 -13.47 -12.07
C ASP A 276 -13.44 -12.47 -11.81
N LEU A 277 -12.91 -12.37 -10.59
CA LEU A 277 -11.86 -11.38 -10.32
C LEU A 277 -10.49 -11.79 -10.87
N ALA A 278 -10.03 -13.01 -10.56
CA ALA A 278 -8.74 -13.51 -11.03
C ALA A 278 -8.74 -13.66 -12.56
N ASN A 279 -9.81 -14.23 -13.13
CA ASN A 279 -9.98 -14.40 -14.57
C ASN A 279 -10.04 -13.02 -15.26
N ALA A 280 -10.78 -12.03 -14.74
CA ALA A 280 -10.78 -10.68 -15.32
C ALA A 280 -9.37 -10.07 -15.35
N PHE A 281 -8.60 -10.18 -14.26
CA PHE A 281 -7.21 -9.73 -14.26
C PHE A 281 -6.35 -10.46 -15.29
N MET A 282 -6.42 -11.80 -15.34
CA MET A 282 -5.66 -12.59 -16.31
C MET A 282 -6.02 -12.23 -17.76
N ARG A 283 -7.32 -12.10 -18.08
CA ARG A 283 -7.81 -11.66 -19.40
C ARG A 283 -7.38 -10.24 -19.76
N SER A 284 -7.26 -9.37 -18.75
CA SER A 284 -6.79 -7.99 -18.93
C SER A 284 -5.28 -7.87 -19.20
N GLY A 285 -4.54 -8.97 -19.14
CA GLY A 285 -3.11 -9.02 -19.44
C GLY A 285 -2.19 -9.04 -18.21
N VAL A 286 -2.73 -9.22 -17.01
CA VAL A 286 -1.94 -9.48 -15.81
C VAL A 286 -1.22 -10.81 -15.97
N ARG A 287 0.11 -10.84 -15.72
CA ARG A 287 0.90 -12.08 -15.87
C ARG A 287 0.71 -13.02 -14.70
N HIS A 288 0.58 -12.47 -13.50
CA HIS A 288 0.38 -13.25 -12.29
C HIS A 288 -0.66 -12.61 -11.39
N TYR A 289 -1.60 -13.44 -10.94
CA TYR A 289 -2.56 -13.08 -9.90
C TYR A 289 -2.38 -14.02 -8.72
N LEU A 290 -2.24 -13.44 -7.54
CA LEU A 290 -2.22 -14.15 -6.28
C LEU A 290 -3.47 -13.79 -5.48
N GLY A 291 -4.16 -14.79 -4.96
CA GLY A 291 -5.30 -14.57 -4.07
C GLY A 291 -5.47 -15.69 -3.07
N THR A 292 -6.41 -15.51 -2.13
CA THR A 292 -6.78 -16.53 -1.15
C THR A 292 -8.04 -17.27 -1.56
N PHE A 293 -8.10 -18.55 -1.24
CA PHE A 293 -9.20 -19.44 -1.60
C PHE A 293 -10.31 -19.49 -0.53
N TRP A 294 -9.98 -19.15 0.71
CA TRP A 294 -10.88 -19.11 1.87
C TRP A 294 -10.45 -18.03 2.86
N GLU A 295 -11.19 -17.90 3.95
CA GLU A 295 -10.95 -16.93 5.02
C GLU A 295 -9.59 -17.18 5.70
N ILE A 296 -8.74 -16.16 5.64
CA ILE A 296 -7.51 -16.11 6.42
C ILE A 296 -7.72 -15.15 7.59
N PRO A 297 -7.17 -15.42 8.78
CA PRO A 297 -7.25 -14.49 9.89
C PRO A 297 -6.43 -13.23 9.60
N ASP A 298 -6.86 -12.09 10.15
CA ASP A 298 -6.27 -10.76 9.91
C ASP A 298 -4.75 -10.68 10.05
N HIS A 299 -4.16 -11.46 10.97
CA HIS A 299 -2.71 -11.46 11.19
C HIS A 299 -1.93 -12.24 10.13
N ALA A 300 -2.57 -13.19 9.45
CA ALA A 300 -1.90 -14.10 8.53
C ALA A 300 -1.45 -13.44 7.22
N GLY A 301 -2.11 -12.35 6.84
CA GLY A 301 -1.74 -11.57 5.66
C GLY A 301 -0.27 -11.15 5.68
N LYS A 302 0.14 -10.51 6.78
CA LYS A 302 1.54 -10.16 7.05
C LYS A 302 2.48 -11.37 7.03
N VAL A 303 2.09 -12.45 7.70
CA VAL A 303 2.94 -13.65 7.86
C VAL A 303 3.26 -14.28 6.51
N PHE A 304 2.33 -14.20 5.55
CA PHE A 304 2.57 -14.70 4.19
C PHE A 304 3.25 -13.67 3.29
N ALA A 305 2.76 -12.42 3.27
CA ALA A 305 3.22 -11.39 2.32
C ALA A 305 4.71 -11.05 2.49
N LEU A 306 5.21 -10.95 3.72
CA LEU A 306 6.62 -10.62 3.98
C LEU A 306 7.61 -11.63 3.39
N PRO A 307 7.57 -12.93 3.76
CA PRO A 307 8.50 -13.91 3.20
C PRO A 307 8.32 -14.09 1.69
N PHE A 308 7.10 -13.91 1.16
CA PHE A 308 6.85 -13.90 -0.27
C PHE A 308 7.65 -12.79 -0.97
N TYR A 309 7.48 -11.54 -0.53
CA TYR A 309 8.16 -10.40 -1.16
C TYR A 309 9.67 -10.46 -0.95
N GLN A 310 10.16 -10.84 0.24
CA GLN A 310 11.58 -11.06 0.49
C GLN A 310 12.19 -12.05 -0.51
N ALA A 311 11.53 -13.18 -0.73
CA ALA A 311 11.99 -14.18 -1.70
C ALA A 311 11.95 -13.63 -3.13
N LEU A 312 10.86 -12.97 -3.53
CA LEU A 312 10.69 -12.40 -4.86
C LEU A 312 11.79 -11.36 -5.17
N PHE A 313 12.04 -10.43 -4.24
CA PHE A 313 13.06 -9.38 -4.38
C PHE A 313 14.50 -9.92 -4.28
N SER A 314 14.69 -11.11 -3.71
CA SER A 314 15.99 -11.81 -3.73
C SER A 314 16.31 -12.49 -5.08
N GLY A 315 15.44 -12.34 -6.09
CA GLY A 315 15.64 -12.92 -7.42
C GLY A 315 15.08 -14.32 -7.61
N LYS A 316 14.36 -14.86 -6.62
CA LYS A 316 13.67 -16.14 -6.77
C LYS A 316 12.50 -16.01 -7.74
N SER A 317 12.11 -17.15 -8.34
CA SER A 317 10.89 -17.20 -9.14
C SER A 317 9.67 -16.97 -8.25
N ILE A 318 8.56 -16.53 -8.85
CA ILE A 318 7.31 -16.31 -8.11
C ILE A 318 6.79 -17.60 -7.45
N GLY A 319 6.99 -18.76 -8.09
CA GLY A 319 6.65 -20.07 -7.52
C GLY A 319 7.53 -20.44 -6.31
N GLN A 320 8.83 -20.12 -6.35
CA GLN A 320 9.72 -20.31 -5.20
C GLN A 320 9.37 -19.36 -4.06
N ALA A 321 9.01 -18.10 -4.36
CA ALA A 321 8.55 -17.14 -3.37
C ALA A 321 7.27 -17.63 -2.68
N MET A 322 6.32 -18.17 -3.45
CA MET A 322 5.12 -18.81 -2.94
C MET A 322 5.41 -19.98 -2.01
N LYS A 323 6.27 -20.91 -2.45
CA LYS A 323 6.63 -22.10 -1.67
C LYS A 323 7.33 -21.71 -0.36
N GLN A 324 8.21 -20.70 -0.40
CA GLN A 324 8.89 -20.18 0.79
C GLN A 324 7.92 -19.52 1.78
N ALA A 325 6.97 -18.72 1.29
CA ALA A 325 5.95 -18.12 2.15
C ALA A 325 5.06 -19.17 2.82
N ARG A 326 4.63 -20.20 2.08
CA ARG A 326 3.87 -21.33 2.62
C ARG A 326 4.63 -22.05 3.74
N LYS A 327 5.90 -22.36 3.49
CA LYS A 327 6.77 -23.00 4.49
C LYS A 327 6.88 -22.15 5.76
N GLN A 328 7.08 -20.84 5.62
CA GLN A 328 7.17 -19.93 6.77
C GLN A 328 5.86 -19.90 7.58
N CYS A 329 4.69 -19.86 6.92
CA CYS A 329 3.39 -19.93 7.61
C CYS A 329 3.23 -21.25 8.39
N MET A 330 3.57 -22.38 7.77
CA MET A 330 3.51 -23.70 8.42
C MET A 330 4.44 -23.78 9.63
N GLU A 331 5.63 -23.20 9.57
CA GLU A 331 6.60 -23.20 10.67
C GLU A 331 6.24 -22.23 11.81
N THR A 332 5.62 -21.08 11.49
CA THR A 332 5.35 -20.01 12.46
C THR A 332 4.11 -20.29 13.29
N ASP A 333 3.01 -20.68 12.63
CA ASP A 333 1.70 -20.78 13.29
C ASP A 333 1.22 -22.24 13.40
N GLY A 334 1.94 -23.20 12.81
CA GLY A 334 1.51 -24.60 12.70
C GLY A 334 0.23 -24.77 11.85
N THR A 335 -0.24 -23.69 11.23
CA THR A 335 -1.48 -23.66 10.49
C THR A 335 -1.23 -23.85 9.00
N SER A 336 -2.17 -24.51 8.32
CA SER A 336 -2.18 -24.64 6.85
C SER A 336 -2.66 -23.36 6.14
N ILE A 337 -2.55 -22.17 6.77
CA ILE A 337 -3.02 -20.90 6.19
C ILE A 337 -2.29 -20.57 4.89
N GLY A 338 -1.00 -20.90 4.79
CA GLY A 338 -0.25 -20.73 3.54
C GLY A 338 -0.86 -21.49 2.36
N ALA A 339 -1.58 -22.58 2.62
CA ALA A 339 -2.26 -23.34 1.59
C ALA A 339 -3.50 -22.63 1.01
N ALA A 340 -3.97 -21.57 1.67
CA ALA A 340 -5.06 -20.72 1.17
C ALA A 340 -4.67 -19.95 -0.08
N TYR A 341 -3.38 -19.66 -0.24
CA TYR A 341 -2.91 -18.83 -1.32
C TYR A 341 -2.77 -19.64 -2.59
N VAL A 342 -3.31 -19.11 -3.68
CA VAL A 342 -3.26 -19.69 -5.02
C VAL A 342 -2.59 -18.72 -5.97
N LEU A 343 -1.70 -19.25 -6.80
CA LEU A 343 -0.99 -18.51 -7.85
C LEU A 343 -1.55 -18.87 -9.22
N TYR A 344 -2.02 -17.85 -9.93
CA TYR A 344 -2.31 -17.90 -11.37
C TYR A 344 -1.13 -17.29 -12.14
N GLY A 345 -0.77 -17.91 -13.25
CA GLY A 345 0.41 -17.59 -14.05
C GLY A 345 1.52 -18.64 -13.95
N ASP A 346 2.59 -18.40 -14.69
CA ASP A 346 3.74 -19.31 -14.80
C ASP A 346 4.65 -19.19 -13.56
N PRO A 347 4.77 -20.26 -12.74
CA PRO A 347 5.51 -20.18 -11.49
C PRO A 347 7.02 -20.03 -11.68
N THR A 348 7.54 -20.23 -12.89
CA THR A 348 8.99 -20.15 -13.18
C THR A 348 9.49 -18.72 -13.41
N GLN A 349 8.59 -17.75 -13.59
CA GLN A 349 8.98 -16.38 -13.90
C GLN A 349 9.67 -15.69 -12.73
N THR A 350 10.75 -14.98 -13.04
CA THR A 350 11.48 -14.10 -12.12
C THR A 350 11.20 -12.64 -12.48
N TYR A 351 11.00 -11.80 -11.47
CA TYR A 351 10.82 -10.35 -11.66
C TYR A 351 12.14 -9.58 -11.56
N PHE A 352 13.15 -10.22 -11.01
CA PHE A 352 14.48 -9.68 -10.76
C PHE A 352 15.49 -10.71 -11.27
N SER A 353 16.06 -10.46 -12.45
CA SER A 353 17.17 -11.23 -13.00
C SER A 353 18.27 -10.30 -13.50
N GLU A 354 19.49 -10.81 -13.70
CA GLU A 354 20.63 -10.05 -14.24
C GLU A 354 20.33 -9.36 -15.59
N ASN A 355 19.37 -9.89 -16.36
CA ASN A 355 18.92 -9.34 -17.65
C ASN A 355 17.78 -8.33 -17.55
N THR A 356 17.34 -7.96 -16.35
CA THR A 356 16.27 -6.96 -16.20
C THR A 356 16.78 -5.61 -16.68
N GLU A 357 16.13 -5.03 -17.69
CA GLU A 357 16.52 -3.72 -18.21
C GLU A 357 16.45 -2.70 -17.07
N ARG A 358 17.64 -2.20 -16.72
CA ARG A 358 17.78 -1.11 -15.76
C ARG A 358 17.43 0.16 -16.50
N ASN A 359 16.35 0.81 -16.12
CA ASN A 359 16.21 2.19 -16.53
C ASN A 359 17.37 2.95 -15.88
N PRO A 360 18.18 3.70 -16.64
CA PRO A 360 19.12 4.60 -16.01
C PRO A 360 18.31 5.47 -15.07
N ILE A 361 18.72 5.52 -13.81
CA ILE A 361 18.14 6.42 -12.82
C ILE A 361 18.29 7.80 -13.42
N GLN A 362 17.22 8.33 -14.04
CA GLN A 362 17.11 9.76 -14.26
C GLN A 362 16.88 10.35 -12.88
N THR A 363 17.99 10.55 -12.17
CA THR A 363 18.09 11.76 -11.39
C THR A 363 17.71 12.88 -12.37
N ARG A 364 16.58 13.55 -12.16
CA ARG A 364 16.45 14.94 -12.63
C ARG A 364 17.43 15.78 -11.81
N GLY A 365 18.71 15.52 -12.03
CA GLY A 365 19.84 16.35 -11.72
C GLY A 365 20.22 17.03 -13.03
N SER A 366 20.26 18.36 -12.99
CA SER A 366 20.84 19.19 -14.03
C SER A 366 22.21 18.64 -14.47
N GLY A 367 22.40 18.46 -15.78
CA GLY A 367 23.70 18.12 -16.34
C GLY A 367 23.97 18.92 -17.61
N PHE A 368 24.62 20.07 -17.47
CA PHE A 368 25.45 20.64 -18.52
C PHE A 368 26.66 19.70 -18.70
N HIS A 369 26.93 19.27 -19.94
CA HIS A 369 28.12 18.48 -20.28
C HIS A 369 29.32 19.38 -20.60
N PRO A 370 30.56 18.88 -20.35
CA PRO A 370 31.57 19.02 -21.39
C PRO A 370 32.38 17.74 -21.67
N LEU A 371 32.96 17.74 -22.87
CA LEU A 371 33.53 16.62 -23.60
C LEU A 371 34.98 16.25 -23.22
N ARG A 372 35.21 14.93 -23.29
CA ARG A 372 36.38 14.10 -23.64
C ARG A 372 37.79 14.68 -23.80
N SER A 373 38.72 13.84 -23.30
CA SER A 373 40.18 13.75 -23.42
C SER A 373 40.78 13.78 -24.84
N ILE A 374 41.96 14.38 -25.02
CA ILE A 374 43.01 13.95 -25.98
C ILE A 374 44.45 14.26 -25.46
N SER A 375 45.26 13.18 -25.41
CA SER A 375 46.71 12.94 -25.62
C SER A 375 47.87 13.81 -25.06
N GLN A 376 48.78 13.09 -24.37
CA GLN A 376 50.25 13.01 -24.55
C GLN A 376 51.03 14.17 -25.24
N LYS A 377 51.94 14.80 -24.48
CA LYS A 377 53.42 14.71 -24.62
C LYS A 377 54.09 15.79 -23.76
N ILE A 378 54.87 15.36 -22.79
CA ILE A 378 55.85 16.18 -22.08
C ILE A 378 57.06 16.35 -23.01
N LYS A 379 57.46 17.59 -23.34
CA LYS A 379 58.87 18.00 -23.44
C LYS A 379 59.04 19.52 -23.65
N ALA A 380 60.01 20.05 -22.91
CA ALA A 380 60.71 21.34 -23.00
C ALA A 380 59.94 22.63 -22.61
N MET A 381 60.39 23.24 -21.52
CA MET A 381 59.91 24.51 -20.97
C MET A 381 60.99 25.58 -21.17
N PRO A 382 60.71 26.70 -21.86
CA PRO A 382 61.49 27.92 -21.73
C PRO A 382 60.63 29.13 -21.30
N SER A 383 61.20 29.95 -20.41
CA SER A 383 60.96 31.38 -20.10
C SER A 383 59.55 32.00 -20.07
N ASN A 384 58.45 31.24 -20.08
CA ASN A 384 57.08 31.77 -19.99
C ASN A 384 56.38 31.45 -18.65
N ALA A 385 57.10 30.80 -17.72
CA ALA A 385 56.59 30.32 -16.44
C ALA A 385 56.09 31.46 -15.51
N LEU A 386 56.75 32.62 -15.57
CA LEU A 386 56.43 33.75 -14.71
C LEU A 386 55.06 34.37 -15.06
N TRP A 387 54.75 34.44 -16.35
CA TRP A 387 53.45 34.91 -16.84
C TRP A 387 52.33 33.93 -16.51
N LEU A 388 52.61 32.64 -16.58
CA LEU A 388 51.64 31.61 -16.20
C LEU A 388 51.30 31.68 -14.71
N CYS A 389 52.30 31.88 -13.83
CA CYS A 389 52.06 32.08 -12.40
C CYS A 389 51.25 33.35 -12.10
N LEU A 390 51.51 34.46 -12.80
CA LEU A 390 50.74 35.71 -12.63
C LEU A 390 49.28 35.52 -13.08
N CYS A 391 49.06 34.86 -14.22
CA CYS A 391 47.72 34.54 -14.70
C CYS A 391 46.98 33.59 -13.76
N ILE A 392 47.67 32.60 -13.18
CA ILE A 392 47.09 31.66 -12.21
C ILE A 392 46.71 32.40 -10.92
N VAL A 393 47.55 33.29 -10.40
CA VAL A 393 47.24 34.09 -9.20
C VAL A 393 46.06 35.02 -9.46
N LEU A 394 46.00 35.67 -10.63
CA LEU A 394 44.86 36.50 -11.02
C LEU A 394 43.58 35.67 -11.18
N LEU A 395 43.66 34.48 -11.75
CA LEU A 395 42.55 33.53 -11.85
C LEU A 395 42.04 33.10 -10.47
N PHE A 396 42.94 32.76 -9.54
CA PHE A 396 42.57 32.40 -8.17
C PHE A 396 42.01 33.59 -7.39
N SER A 397 42.53 34.80 -7.58
CA SER A 397 41.96 36.01 -6.97
C SER A 397 40.57 36.34 -7.54
N GLY A 398 40.36 36.16 -8.85
CA GLY A 398 39.08 36.35 -9.51
C GLY A 398 38.06 35.29 -9.09
N LEU A 399 38.49 34.04 -8.93
CA LEU A 399 37.68 32.95 -8.39
C LEU A 399 37.34 33.18 -6.91
N TRP A 400 38.26 33.71 -6.10
CA TRP A 400 38.03 34.00 -4.69
C TRP A 400 37.10 35.20 -4.48
N ILE A 401 37.22 36.24 -5.30
CA ILE A 401 36.27 37.37 -5.33
C ILE A 401 34.91 36.90 -5.85
N GLY A 402 34.88 36.08 -6.90
CA GLY A 402 33.66 35.46 -7.42
C GLY A 402 32.96 34.60 -6.37
N GLN A 403 33.72 33.80 -5.62
CA GLN A 403 33.19 32.97 -4.53
C GLN A 403 32.63 33.84 -3.40
N ASN A 404 33.32 34.90 -2.99
CA ASN A 404 32.82 35.82 -1.97
C ASN A 404 31.58 36.61 -2.44
N VAL A 405 31.47 36.97 -3.71
CA VAL A 405 30.28 37.62 -4.28
C VAL A 405 29.11 36.63 -4.36
N ILE A 406 29.39 35.37 -4.69
CA ILE A 406 28.41 34.27 -4.66
C ILE A 406 27.94 34.03 -3.22
N ASP A 407 28.85 34.00 -2.25
CA ASP A 407 28.53 33.83 -0.83
C ASP A 407 27.73 35.04 -0.28
N LEU A 408 28.04 36.27 -0.74
CA LEU A 408 27.27 37.49 -0.42
C LEU A 408 25.87 37.45 -1.06
N MET A 409 25.74 36.93 -2.29
CA MET A 409 24.46 36.65 -2.93
C MET A 409 23.66 35.56 -2.19
N PHE A 410 24.31 34.52 -1.66
CA PHE A 410 23.68 33.46 -0.86
C PHE A 410 23.18 33.98 0.49
N LEU A 411 23.92 34.88 1.15
CA LEU A 411 23.47 35.59 2.36
C LEU A 411 22.28 36.52 2.09
N ASN A 412 22.30 37.25 0.97
CA ASN A 412 21.17 38.11 0.58
C ASN A 412 19.91 37.29 0.25
N GLN A 413 20.08 36.09 -0.30
CA GLN A 413 18.99 35.16 -0.57
C GLN A 413 18.39 34.53 0.71
N GLN A 414 19.17 34.37 1.78
CA GLN A 414 18.64 33.93 3.08
C GLN A 414 17.79 35.01 3.79
N MET A 415 18.13 36.29 3.60
CA MET A 415 17.35 37.43 4.12
C MET A 415 15.97 37.55 3.45
N ASP A 416 15.87 37.23 2.16
CA ASP A 416 14.63 37.26 1.37
C ASP A 416 13.62 36.17 1.80
N ILE A 417 14.12 34.99 2.17
CA ILE A 417 13.29 33.87 2.64
C ILE A 417 12.66 34.19 4.01
N GLN A 418 13.45 34.69 4.97
CA GLN A 418 12.93 35.02 6.31
C GLN A 418 11.91 36.17 6.26
N THR A 419 12.15 37.17 5.42
CA THR A 419 11.21 38.30 5.24
C THR A 419 9.94 37.86 4.52
N THR A 420 10.03 37.00 3.50
CA THR A 420 8.88 36.43 2.79
C THR A 420 8.05 35.52 3.70
N LEU A 421 8.68 34.64 4.49
CA LEU A 421 8.00 33.78 5.45
C LEU A 421 7.34 34.58 6.57
N LYS A 422 7.99 35.64 7.07
CA LYS A 422 7.42 36.54 8.08
C LYS A 422 6.22 37.32 7.52
N LYS A 423 6.30 37.79 6.28
CA LYS A 423 5.20 38.47 5.59
C LYS A 423 4.01 37.53 5.42
N ARG A 424 4.22 36.28 4.98
CA ARG A 424 3.15 35.28 4.86
C ARG A 424 2.53 34.90 6.21
N ALA A 425 3.35 34.76 7.25
CA ALA A 425 2.85 34.53 8.59
C ALA A 425 1.95 35.71 9.05
N GLN A 426 2.29 36.95 8.72
CA GLN A 426 1.45 38.12 9.00
C GLN A 426 0.16 38.15 8.15
N GLU A 427 0.22 37.74 6.88
CA GLU A 427 -0.96 37.64 6.03
C GLU A 427 -1.93 36.56 6.53
N LYS A 428 -1.40 35.39 6.94
CA LYS A 428 -2.23 34.31 7.49
C LYS A 428 -2.78 34.64 8.87
N GLN A 429 -2.01 35.35 9.69
CA GLN A 429 -2.48 35.94 10.94
C GLN A 429 -3.75 36.77 10.70
N ALA A 430 -3.69 37.71 9.76
CA ALA A 430 -4.82 38.56 9.42
C ALA A 430 -6.02 37.78 8.86
N TYR A 431 -5.78 36.68 8.12
CA TYR A 431 -6.83 35.77 7.67
C TYR A 431 -7.54 35.08 8.83
N ILE A 432 -6.80 34.49 9.76
CA ILE A 432 -7.35 33.80 10.93
C ILE A 432 -8.15 34.79 11.79
N ASP A 433 -7.63 35.99 12.01
CA ASP A 433 -8.32 37.03 12.79
C ASP A 433 -9.62 37.48 12.09
N ARG A 434 -9.64 37.58 10.75
CA ARG A 434 -10.89 37.84 10.00
C ARG A 434 -11.89 36.69 10.14
N LEU A 435 -11.41 35.45 10.09
CA LEU A 435 -12.24 34.27 10.19
C LEU A 435 -12.95 34.19 11.56
N PHE A 436 -12.24 34.49 12.66
CA PHE A 436 -12.86 34.60 13.98
C PHE A 436 -13.89 35.73 14.05
N ASN A 437 -13.62 36.89 13.44
CA ASN A 437 -14.59 37.99 13.37
C ASN A 437 -15.86 37.60 12.58
N GLU A 438 -15.73 36.83 11.49
CA GLU A 438 -16.89 36.33 10.73
C GLU A 438 -17.73 35.34 11.56
N ILE A 439 -17.08 34.45 12.33
CA ILE A 439 -17.77 33.55 13.26
C ILE A 439 -18.55 34.35 14.31
N GLU A 440 -17.94 35.39 14.89
CA GLU A 440 -18.60 36.27 15.86
C GLU A 440 -19.84 36.95 15.23
N GLN A 441 -19.73 37.45 13.99
CA GLN A 441 -20.86 38.09 13.30
C GLN A 441 -22.01 37.13 13.00
N LEU A 442 -21.70 35.89 12.61
CA LEU A 442 -22.71 34.89 12.24
C LEU A 442 -23.38 34.25 13.47
N THR A 443 -22.66 34.09 14.58
CA THR A 443 -23.15 33.39 15.77
C THR A 443 -23.61 34.32 16.90
N GLY A 444 -23.21 35.60 16.87
CA GLY A 444 -23.49 36.57 17.94
C GLY A 444 -22.73 36.30 19.24
N GLN A 445 -21.85 35.30 19.29
CA GLN A 445 -21.03 34.98 20.45
C GLN A 445 -19.70 35.75 20.40
N LYS A 446 -19.55 36.73 21.30
CA LYS A 446 -18.29 37.47 21.48
C LYS A 446 -17.24 36.61 22.17
N ALA A 447 -16.07 36.48 21.55
CA ALA A 447 -14.87 36.02 22.25
C ALA A 447 -14.57 37.00 23.41
N ARG A 448 -14.49 36.49 24.65
CA ARG A 448 -14.17 37.33 25.81
C ARG A 448 -12.65 37.30 26.01
N PRO A 449 -11.93 38.42 25.78
CA PRO A 449 -10.52 38.48 26.10
C PRO A 449 -10.37 38.27 27.62
N ILE A 450 -9.57 37.28 28.01
CA ILE A 450 -9.13 37.16 29.40
C ILE A 450 -8.12 38.29 29.61
N ILE A 451 -8.59 39.41 30.17
CA ILE A 451 -7.69 40.36 30.82
C ILE A 451 -7.05 39.59 31.97
N SER A 452 -5.73 39.51 31.97
CA SER A 452 -4.95 38.74 32.94
C SER A 452 -5.11 39.32 34.35
N ASP A 453 -6.15 38.92 35.07
CA ASP A 453 -6.12 38.94 36.53
C ASP A 453 -5.33 37.72 36.98
N SER A 454 -4.07 37.97 37.29
CA SER A 454 -3.03 36.99 37.65
C SER A 454 -3.28 36.29 38.99
N GLN A 455 -4.52 36.12 39.45
CA GLN A 455 -4.74 35.64 40.82
C GLN A 455 -5.77 34.57 41.08
N ASN A 456 -6.75 34.20 40.24
CA ASN A 456 -7.73 33.18 40.69
C ASN A 456 -8.50 32.43 39.58
N GLU A 457 -7.83 31.62 38.77
CA GLU A 457 -8.48 30.45 38.13
C GLU A 457 -7.62 29.20 38.30
N TRP A 458 -7.56 28.73 39.55
CA TRP A 458 -6.90 27.49 40.00
C TRP A 458 -7.72 26.24 39.66
N THR A 459 -8.35 26.18 38.48
CA THR A 459 -9.21 25.08 38.03
C THR A 459 -8.94 24.74 36.56
N SER A 460 -7.71 24.32 36.26
CA SER A 460 -7.30 23.94 34.90
C SER A 460 -8.01 22.66 34.44
N GLY A 461 -9.16 22.81 33.77
CA GLY A 461 -9.72 21.75 32.93
C GLY A 461 -8.73 21.34 31.83
N ARG A 462 -8.88 20.13 31.28
CA ARG A 462 -8.01 19.61 30.20
C ARG A 462 -8.03 20.55 29.00
N LEU A 463 -6.86 20.99 28.55
CA LEU A 463 -6.70 21.82 27.36
C LEU A 463 -7.10 21.02 26.11
N SER A 464 -8.11 21.48 25.37
CA SER A 464 -8.53 20.85 24.11
C SER A 464 -7.91 21.57 22.91
N LEU A 465 -7.37 20.80 21.96
CA LEU A 465 -6.70 21.31 20.77
C LEU A 465 -7.24 20.60 19.51
N SER A 466 -7.51 21.34 18.45
CA SER A 466 -7.75 20.80 17.11
C SER A 466 -6.62 21.19 16.16
N ILE A 467 -6.42 20.40 15.11
CA ILE A 467 -5.42 20.68 14.07
C ILE A 467 -6.17 20.85 12.76
N ASP A 468 -5.97 22.01 12.15
CA ASP A 468 -6.53 22.38 10.84
C ASP A 468 -5.38 22.58 9.84
N TYR A 469 -5.62 22.27 8.58
CA TYR A 469 -4.60 22.38 7.55
C TYR A 469 -5.25 22.71 6.20
N GLU A 470 -4.62 23.59 5.45
CA GLU A 470 -5.20 24.10 4.20
C GLU A 470 -5.29 22.99 3.14
N THR A 471 -6.44 22.89 2.48
CA THR A 471 -6.65 21.95 1.37
C THR A 471 -6.04 22.53 0.10
N LEU A 472 -4.74 22.29 -0.10
CA LEU A 472 -4.04 22.69 -1.33
C LEU A 472 -4.51 21.83 -2.52
N PRO A 473 -4.51 22.35 -3.77
CA PRO A 473 -4.95 21.61 -4.96
C PRO A 473 -4.01 20.46 -5.38
N ILE A 474 -2.85 20.31 -4.74
CA ILE A 474 -1.84 19.30 -5.07
C ILE A 474 -1.91 18.15 -4.05
N GLN A 475 -2.35 16.97 -4.48
CA GLN A 475 -2.60 15.78 -3.66
C GLN A 475 -1.39 15.32 -2.83
N ALA A 476 -0.18 15.45 -3.37
CA ALA A 476 1.07 15.11 -2.65
C ALA A 476 1.35 16.01 -1.43
N ASP A 477 0.90 17.27 -1.45
CA ASP A 477 1.04 18.17 -0.29
C ASP A 477 -0.04 17.91 0.75
N GLN A 478 -1.25 17.49 0.34
CA GLN A 478 -2.31 17.09 1.26
C GLN A 478 -1.96 15.84 2.09
N ALA A 479 -1.43 14.79 1.44
CA ALA A 479 -0.99 13.57 2.15
C ALA A 479 0.13 13.88 3.16
N LYS A 480 1.06 14.77 2.77
CA LYS A 480 2.17 15.21 3.61
C LYS A 480 1.67 16.03 4.82
N MET A 481 0.67 16.91 4.62
CA MET A 481 0.04 17.70 5.69
C MET A 481 -0.77 16.85 6.67
N SER A 482 -1.56 15.90 6.15
CA SER A 482 -2.30 14.92 6.96
C SER A 482 -1.36 14.10 7.85
N LEU A 483 -0.22 13.66 7.30
CA LEU A 483 0.79 12.92 8.06
C LEU A 483 1.46 13.79 9.13
N ILE A 484 1.80 15.05 8.84
CA ILE A 484 2.35 15.99 9.83
C ILE A 484 1.35 16.23 10.97
N ALA A 485 0.08 16.48 10.64
CA ALA A 485 -0.99 16.68 11.61
C ALA A 485 -1.19 15.44 12.51
N ALA A 486 -1.23 14.24 11.92
CA ALA A 486 -1.37 12.98 12.66
C ALA A 486 -0.18 12.72 13.59
N VAL A 487 1.03 13.02 13.13
CA VAL A 487 2.25 12.86 13.92
C VAL A 487 2.29 13.83 15.11
N ILE A 488 1.91 15.09 14.91
CA ILE A 488 1.81 16.08 15.99
C ILE A 488 0.72 15.69 16.99
N ALA A 489 -0.46 15.26 16.50
CA ALA A 489 -1.55 14.80 17.34
C ALA A 489 -1.14 13.63 18.24
N LYS A 490 -0.48 12.61 17.66
CA LYS A 490 0.01 11.46 18.41
C LYS A 490 0.99 11.86 19.52
N GLU A 491 1.95 12.74 19.22
CA GLU A 491 2.94 13.18 20.20
C GLU A 491 2.31 14.01 21.35
N LEU A 492 1.26 14.80 21.06
CA LEU A 492 0.50 15.52 22.09
C LEU A 492 -0.31 14.58 23.00
N ILE A 493 -0.88 13.51 22.42
CA ILE A 493 -1.61 12.45 23.14
C ILE A 493 -0.66 11.67 24.04
N ASP A 494 0.48 11.22 23.50
CA ASP A 494 1.48 10.43 24.22
C ASP A 494 2.03 11.18 25.45
N GLN A 495 2.22 12.50 25.33
CA GLN A 495 2.68 13.35 26.44
C GLN A 495 1.56 13.78 27.40
N LYS A 496 0.29 13.40 27.15
CA LYS A 496 -0.91 13.78 27.93
C LYS A 496 -1.05 15.30 28.16
N LYS A 497 -0.56 16.12 27.22
CA LYS A 497 -0.50 17.59 27.35
C LYS A 497 -1.72 18.32 26.79
N ALA A 498 -2.52 17.68 25.95
CA ALA A 498 -3.78 18.22 25.46
C ALA A 498 -4.72 17.07 25.07
N VAL A 499 -6.02 17.32 25.12
CA VAL A 499 -7.02 16.47 24.48
C VAL A 499 -7.10 16.92 23.03
N VAL A 500 -6.59 16.10 22.12
CA VAL A 500 -6.71 16.37 20.69
C VAL A 500 -8.11 15.96 20.25
N LEU A 501 -8.88 16.91 19.73
CA LEU A 501 -10.22 16.65 19.18
C LEU A 501 -10.13 16.28 17.71
N GLU A 502 -11.09 15.47 17.24
CA GLU A 502 -11.16 15.05 15.84
C GLU A 502 -11.27 16.24 14.87
N ARG A 503 -10.86 15.98 13.63
CA ARG A 503 -10.60 16.98 12.58
C ARG A 503 -11.82 17.85 12.34
N VAL A 504 -11.61 19.16 12.41
CA VAL A 504 -12.59 20.16 12.03
C VAL A 504 -12.01 20.96 10.87
N ASN A 505 -12.60 20.80 9.67
CA ASN A 505 -12.33 21.70 8.56
C ASN A 505 -13.18 22.96 8.79
N LEU A 506 -12.54 24.00 9.33
CA LEU A 506 -13.23 25.19 9.81
C LEU A 506 -13.90 25.96 8.67
N ASP A 507 -13.29 25.97 7.48
CA ASP A 507 -13.84 26.59 6.27
C ASP A 507 -15.15 25.92 5.85
N LYS A 508 -15.23 24.59 5.95
CA LYS A 508 -16.45 23.83 5.65
C LYS A 508 -17.56 24.15 6.66
N ILE A 509 -17.25 24.19 7.95
CA ILE A 509 -18.23 24.60 8.98
C ILE A 509 -18.75 26.01 8.71
N LEU A 510 -17.85 26.94 8.38
CA LEU A 510 -18.21 28.32 8.09
C LEU A 510 -19.10 28.43 6.84
N GLN A 511 -18.80 27.65 5.79
CA GLN A 511 -19.61 27.57 4.58
C GLN A 511 -21.03 27.08 4.90
N GLU A 512 -21.16 25.99 5.65
CA GLU A 512 -22.46 25.46 6.08
C GLU A 512 -23.23 26.47 6.94
N LEU A 513 -22.55 27.19 7.85
CA LEU A 513 -23.17 28.25 8.66
C LEU A 513 -23.64 29.43 7.82
N LYS A 514 -22.88 29.81 6.78
CA LYS A 514 -23.28 30.86 5.83
C LYS A 514 -24.52 30.43 5.03
N HIS A 515 -24.60 29.16 4.62
CA HIS A 515 -25.79 28.61 3.96
C HIS A 515 -27.00 28.57 4.91
N ALA A 516 -26.82 28.07 6.13
CA ALA A 516 -27.86 27.94 7.17
C ALA A 516 -28.37 29.29 7.70
N ASN A 517 -27.60 30.37 7.55
CA ASN A 517 -27.98 31.73 7.95
C ASN A 517 -28.23 32.68 6.76
N SER A 518 -28.30 32.14 5.54
CA SER A 518 -28.57 32.90 4.33
C SER A 518 -29.99 33.51 4.33
N GLY A 519 -30.23 34.47 3.44
CA GLY A 519 -31.55 35.11 3.28
C GLY A 519 -32.65 34.17 2.79
N LEU A 520 -32.32 32.91 2.48
CA LEU A 520 -33.24 31.90 1.96
C LEU A 520 -34.03 31.18 3.05
N LEU A 521 -33.66 31.34 4.33
CA LEU A 521 -34.32 30.74 5.49
C LEU A 521 -35.01 31.81 6.35
N ALA A 522 -36.20 31.50 6.85
CA ALA A 522 -36.94 32.36 7.77
C ALA A 522 -36.11 32.57 9.07
N LYS A 523 -36.18 33.76 9.67
CA LYS A 523 -35.33 34.12 10.83
C LYS A 523 -35.41 33.14 12.01
N ASN A 524 -36.53 32.45 12.17
CA ASN A 524 -36.81 31.45 13.20
C ASN A 524 -36.26 30.05 12.88
N GLU A 525 -35.85 29.79 11.63
CA GLU A 525 -35.29 28.51 11.17
C GLU A 525 -33.76 28.58 10.99
N ARG A 526 -33.16 29.72 11.31
CA ARG A 526 -31.72 29.94 11.27
C ARG A 526 -31.04 29.18 12.40
N ILE A 527 -29.97 28.46 12.05
CA ILE A 527 -29.21 27.65 12.99
C ILE A 527 -28.07 28.51 13.57
N VAL A 528 -28.12 28.72 14.89
CA VAL A 528 -27.01 29.29 15.67
C VAL A 528 -26.46 28.17 16.56
N PRO A 529 -25.55 27.33 16.06
CA PRO A 529 -25.03 26.25 16.86
C PRO A 529 -24.09 26.82 17.93
N ALA A 530 -24.20 26.29 19.15
CA ALA A 530 -23.19 26.48 20.17
C ALA A 530 -21.96 25.65 19.80
N LEU A 531 -21.08 26.21 18.96
CA LEU A 531 -19.84 25.56 18.53
C LEU A 531 -18.91 25.40 19.74
N MET A 532 -18.93 24.22 20.34
CA MET A 532 -17.99 23.82 21.39
C MET A 532 -16.94 22.91 20.75
N SER A 533 -15.87 23.51 20.22
CA SER A 533 -14.88 22.76 19.44
C SER A 533 -13.48 23.32 19.70
N ALA A 534 -12.75 22.66 20.59
CA ALA A 534 -11.39 22.99 21.01
C ALA A 534 -11.21 24.37 21.69
N ARG A 535 -10.25 24.48 22.61
CA ARG A 535 -9.81 25.77 23.13
C ARG A 535 -8.76 26.38 22.20
N LEU A 536 -7.91 25.52 21.63
CA LEU A 536 -6.83 25.91 20.74
C LEU A 536 -7.01 25.30 19.35
N ILE A 537 -6.65 26.03 18.31
CA ILE A 537 -6.58 25.52 16.93
C ILE A 537 -5.14 25.68 16.43
N LEU A 538 -4.56 24.62 15.90
CA LEU A 538 -3.28 24.66 15.21
C LEU A 538 -3.51 24.62 13.70
N PHE A 539 -3.28 25.72 13.00
CA PHE A 539 -3.29 25.78 11.54
C PHE A 539 -1.92 25.39 10.98
N ILE A 540 -1.88 24.51 9.99
CA ILE A 540 -0.63 24.04 9.35
C ILE A 540 -0.66 24.33 7.85
N GLU A 541 0.45 24.83 7.32
CA GLU A 541 0.67 25.07 5.90
C GLU A 541 2.04 24.55 5.45
N LEU A 542 2.13 24.12 4.19
CA LEU A 542 3.39 23.77 3.57
C LEU A 542 3.78 24.79 2.50
N HIS A 543 5.00 25.29 2.61
CA HIS A 543 5.62 26.12 1.60
C HIS A 543 6.78 25.37 0.94
N ARG A 544 6.72 25.21 -0.38
CA ARG A 544 7.83 24.67 -1.16
C ARG A 544 8.64 25.81 -1.75
N GLU A 545 9.91 25.88 -1.40
CA GLU A 545 10.83 26.83 -2.01
C GLU A 545 12.09 26.10 -2.48
N LYS A 546 12.32 26.13 -3.80
CA LYS A 546 13.36 25.38 -4.52
C LYS A 546 13.29 23.87 -4.27
N ASN A 547 14.03 23.38 -3.28
CA ASN A 547 14.23 21.96 -2.95
C ASN A 547 13.98 21.65 -1.47
N LYS A 548 13.39 22.60 -0.72
CA LYS A 548 13.08 22.45 0.71
C LYS A 548 11.59 22.68 0.92
N THR A 549 10.96 21.81 1.71
CA THR A 549 9.59 22.02 2.17
C THR A 549 9.65 22.63 3.58
N ILE A 550 8.96 23.74 3.79
CA ILE A 550 8.86 24.43 5.07
C ILE A 550 7.43 24.28 5.57
N ALA A 551 7.24 23.74 6.77
CA ALA A 551 5.97 23.73 7.48
C ALA A 551 5.83 25.01 8.31
N LEU A 552 4.79 25.78 8.03
CA LEU A 552 4.37 26.94 8.79
C LEU A 552 3.20 26.52 9.68
N MET A 553 3.26 26.81 10.98
CA MET A 553 2.21 26.45 11.93
C MET A 553 1.78 27.66 12.76
N HIS A 554 0.47 27.90 12.89
CA HIS A 554 -0.12 28.99 13.68
C HIS A 554 -1.00 28.42 14.78
N LEU A 555 -0.73 28.77 16.03
CA LEU A 555 -1.52 28.35 17.19
C LEU A 555 -2.48 29.47 17.58
N ALA A 556 -3.79 29.26 17.46
CA ALA A 556 -4.83 30.21 17.83
C ALA A 556 -5.59 29.81 19.10
N ASP A 557 -5.97 30.78 19.93
CA ASP A 557 -6.87 30.57 21.09
C ASP A 557 -8.25 31.13 20.75
N ILE A 558 -9.24 30.25 20.69
CA ILE A 558 -10.62 30.59 20.32
C ILE A 558 -11.24 31.54 21.34
N LYS A 559 -10.91 31.39 22.63
CA LYS A 559 -11.47 32.26 23.67
C LYS A 559 -10.91 33.68 23.58
N GLN A 560 -9.65 33.81 23.15
CA GLN A 560 -9.01 35.11 22.99
C GLN A 560 -9.20 35.71 21.59
N GLY A 561 -9.65 34.92 20.62
CA GLY A 561 -9.98 35.36 19.26
C GLY A 561 -8.77 35.78 18.42
N HIS A 562 -7.56 35.30 18.73
CA HIS A 562 -6.33 35.63 18.00
C HIS A 562 -5.28 34.51 18.08
N VAL A 563 -4.20 34.65 17.32
CA VAL A 563 -3.06 33.71 17.32
C VAL A 563 -2.10 34.02 18.46
N VAL A 564 -1.78 32.98 19.20
CA VAL A 564 -0.93 32.99 20.40
C VAL A 564 0.55 32.83 20.03
N ASP A 565 0.86 31.99 19.04
CA ASP A 565 2.24 31.71 18.62
C ASP A 565 2.31 31.18 17.17
N TYR A 566 3.48 31.27 16.55
CA TYR A 566 3.74 30.74 15.20
C TYR A 566 5.12 30.10 15.08
N PHE A 567 5.24 29.11 14.19
CA PHE A 567 6.43 28.27 14.08
C PHE A 567 6.79 27.97 12.62
N PHE A 568 8.10 27.94 12.32
CA PHE A 568 8.64 27.56 11.01
C PHE A 568 9.54 26.34 11.11
N TYR A 569 9.30 25.31 10.28
CA TYR A 569 10.14 24.11 10.21
C TYR A 569 10.53 23.74 8.80
N THR A 570 11.83 23.68 8.53
CA THR A 570 12.32 23.02 7.32
C THR A 570 12.25 21.50 7.50
N LEU A 571 11.42 20.83 6.72
CA LEU A 571 11.33 19.37 6.68
C LEU A 571 12.63 18.80 6.11
N LYS A 572 13.21 17.81 6.79
CA LYS A 572 14.40 17.09 6.32
C LYS A 572 14.02 16.04 5.28
N ASP A 573 14.98 15.62 4.46
CA ASP A 573 14.86 14.50 3.51
C ASP A 573 14.86 13.13 4.22
N THR A 574 14.05 13.01 5.26
CA THR A 574 13.79 11.80 6.04
C THR A 574 12.29 11.69 6.30
N THR A 575 11.80 10.52 6.70
CA THR A 575 10.36 10.33 6.91
C THR A 575 9.82 11.28 8.01
N ILE A 576 8.60 11.79 7.83
CA ILE A 576 7.96 12.71 8.79
C ILE A 576 7.84 12.06 10.19
N LEU A 577 7.62 10.75 10.24
CA LEU A 577 7.54 9.99 11.49
C LEU A 577 8.86 10.01 12.29
N LYS A 578 10.02 9.93 11.62
CA LYS A 578 11.34 10.09 12.27
C LYS A 578 11.57 11.51 12.79
N GLN A 579 10.78 12.48 12.33
CA GLN A 579 10.84 13.88 12.74
C GLN A 579 9.79 14.22 13.81
N LYS A 580 9.02 13.24 14.33
CA LYS A 580 7.88 13.47 15.25
C LYS A 580 8.20 14.32 16.48
N GLU A 581 9.26 13.95 17.21
CA GLU A 581 9.68 14.64 18.43
C GLU A 581 10.16 16.05 18.09
N TRP A 582 10.79 16.20 16.93
CA TRP A 582 11.35 17.46 16.49
C TRP A 582 10.27 18.45 16.01
N LEU A 583 9.23 17.96 15.33
CA LEU A 583 8.09 18.75 14.84
C LEU A 583 7.18 19.23 15.98
N ALA A 584 6.93 18.39 16.98
CA ALA A 584 6.01 18.72 18.07
C ALA A 584 6.68 19.52 19.21
N ARG A 585 7.99 19.40 19.41
CA ARG A 585 8.71 19.97 20.57
C ARG A 585 8.47 21.48 20.79
N PRO A 586 8.45 22.34 19.77
CA PRO A 586 8.29 23.77 20.01
C PRO A 586 6.84 24.18 20.27
N LEU A 587 5.88 23.49 19.63
CA LEU A 587 4.46 23.60 19.98
C LEU A 587 4.26 23.24 21.46
N ILE A 588 4.83 22.11 21.90
CA ILE A 588 4.79 21.66 23.29
C ILE A 588 5.42 22.70 24.25
N LYS A 589 6.53 23.33 23.85
CA LYS A 589 7.19 24.38 24.64
C LYS A 589 6.34 25.64 24.73
N SER A 590 5.67 26.03 23.65
CA SER A 590 4.75 27.16 23.60
C SER A 590 3.52 26.91 24.48
N LEU A 591 2.93 25.73 24.39
CA LEU A 591 1.83 25.30 25.29
C LEU A 591 2.25 25.40 26.76
N GLY A 592 3.44 24.93 27.13
CA GLY A 592 3.95 25.04 28.50
C GLY A 592 4.24 26.46 28.98
N ARG A 593 4.51 27.41 28.06
CA ARG A 593 4.77 28.82 28.38
C ARG A 593 3.47 29.62 28.55
N HIS A 594 2.52 29.43 27.63
CA HIS A 594 1.28 30.21 27.60
C HIS A 594 0.15 29.56 28.42
N TYR A 595 0.23 28.24 28.67
CA TYR A 595 -0.78 27.45 29.39
C TYR A 595 -0.09 26.47 30.37
N PRO A 596 0.44 26.95 31.50
CA PRO A 596 1.11 26.09 32.49
C PRO A 596 0.12 25.06 33.06
N MET A 597 0.26 23.79 32.66
CA MET A 597 -0.57 22.69 33.14
C MET A 597 0.11 21.96 34.31
N ASN A 598 -0.67 21.58 35.34
CA ASN A 598 -0.17 20.82 36.49
C ASN A 598 0.46 19.50 36.04
N GLN A 599 1.69 19.23 36.50
CA GLN A 599 2.31 17.92 36.41
C GLN A 599 1.45 16.93 37.23
N ILE A 600 1.03 15.82 36.61
CA ILE A 600 0.34 14.74 37.34
C ILE A 600 1.36 14.12 38.30
N PRO A 601 1.06 13.99 39.61
CA PRO A 601 1.93 13.23 40.51
C PRO A 601 1.91 11.76 40.06
N THR A 602 3.09 11.22 39.78
CA THR A 602 3.27 9.79 39.52
C THR A 602 2.81 9.01 40.75
N SER A 603 1.68 8.31 40.65
CA SER A 603 1.28 7.34 41.67
C SER A 603 2.27 6.17 41.65
N LYS A 604 2.89 5.93 42.80
CA LYS A 604 3.67 4.73 43.11
C LYS A 604 2.82 3.47 43.04
#